data_AF-E5VNB7-F1
#
_entry.id   AF-E5VNB7-F1
#
_cell.length_a   1.000
_cell.length_b   1.000
_cell.length_c   1.000
_cell.angle_alpha   90.00
_cell.angle_beta   90.00
_cell.angle_gamma   90.00
#
_symmetry.space_group_name_H-M   'P 1'
#
loop_
_entity.id
_entity.type
_entity.pdbx_description
1 polymer ?
#
loop_
_entity_poly.entity_id
_entity_poly.type
_entity_poly.pdbx_seq_one_letter_code
_entity_poly.pdbx_strand_id
1 'polypeptide(L)'
;MEQDFLEQEIQRIDEEHKSSFSKMEVYKYNAFSDMGGETSFVIALLDHNNNGTLLNGMSSQNATYVYAKEIRNGASKVALSNEEKLTLEKCINK
;
A
#
# COMPACT_ATOMS: atom_id res chain seq x y z
N MET A 1 -35.11 -6.64 19.03
CA MET A 1 -34.16 -7.70 19.46
C MET A 1 -33.37 -8.25 18.30
N GLU A 2 -33.97 -8.93 17.32
CA GLU A 2 -33.23 -9.47 16.17
C GLU A 2 -32.71 -8.37 15.23
N GLN A 3 -33.53 -7.34 14.98
CA GLN A 3 -33.12 -6.18 14.18
C GLN A 3 -31.99 -5.38 14.86
N ASP A 4 -32.11 -5.08 16.16
CA ASP A 4 -31.08 -4.36 16.92
C ASP A 4 -29.74 -5.12 16.93
N PHE A 5 -29.79 -6.46 17.01
CA PHE A 5 -28.59 -7.30 16.97
C PHE A 5 -27.90 -7.24 15.59
N LEU A 6 -28.68 -7.30 14.51
CA LEU A 6 -28.14 -7.18 13.14
C LEU A 6 -27.52 -5.80 12.91
N GLU A 7 -28.14 -4.74 13.39
CA GLU A 7 -27.60 -3.38 13.30
C GLU A 7 -26.26 -3.25 14.05
N GLN A 8 -26.15 -3.84 15.24
CA GLN A 8 -24.90 -3.86 16.01
C GLN A 8 -23.79 -4.64 15.30
N GLU A 9 -24.10 -5.80 14.72
CA GLU A 9 -23.10 -6.58 13.98
C GLU A 9 -22.64 -5.88 12.70
N ILE A 10 -23.54 -5.23 11.96
CA ILE A 10 -23.18 -4.42 10.80
C ILE A 10 -22.25 -3.27 11.23
N GLN A 11 -22.58 -2.57 12.30
CA GLN A 11 -21.75 -1.47 12.80
C GLN A 11 -20.35 -1.96 13.21
N ARG A 12 -20.27 -3.11 13.88
CA ARG A 12 -18.99 -3.74 14.24
C ARG A 12 -18.14 -4.07 13.01
N ILE A 13 -18.75 -4.69 12.00
CA ILE A 13 -18.08 -5.02 10.74
C ILE A 13 -17.59 -3.76 10.03
N ASP A 14 -18.40 -2.71 9.97
CA ASP A 14 -18.02 -1.43 9.34
C ASP A 14 -16.84 -0.78 10.07
N GLU A 15 -16.81 -0.82 11.40
CA GLU A 15 -15.70 -0.29 12.19
C GLU A 15 -14.40 -1.07 11.95
N GLU A 16 -14.46 -2.40 11.90
CA GLU A 16 -13.30 -3.25 11.58
C GLU A 16 -12.82 -3.03 10.13
N HIS A 17 -13.76 -2.91 9.18
CA HIS A 17 -13.47 -2.72 7.76
C HIS A 17 -12.79 -1.36 7.48
N LYS A 18 -13.11 -0.31 8.25
CA LYS A 18 -12.48 1.02 8.12
C LYS A 18 -10.97 0.99 8.28
N SER A 19 -10.43 0.09 9.11
CA SER A 19 -8.99 -0.01 9.37
C SER A 19 -8.28 -1.08 8.52
N SER A 20 -9.04 -1.85 7.75
CA SER A 20 -8.52 -2.90 6.89
C SER A 20 -7.93 -2.32 5.60
N PHE A 21 -6.86 -2.92 5.08
CA PHE A 21 -6.36 -2.57 3.75
C PHE A 21 -7.40 -2.96 2.70
N SER A 22 -8.03 -1.96 2.10
CA SER A 22 -9.07 -2.12 1.08
C SER A 22 -8.59 -1.76 -0.32
N LYS A 23 -7.41 -1.12 -0.42
CA LYS A 23 -6.78 -0.67 -1.66
C LYS A 23 -5.37 -1.24 -1.76
N MET A 24 -5.05 -1.80 -2.92
CA MET A 24 -3.74 -2.38 -3.22
C MET A 24 -3.29 -2.04 -4.63
N GLU A 25 -2.02 -1.69 -4.79
CA GLU A 25 -1.37 -1.51 -6.09
C GLU A 25 0.04 -2.09 -6.05
N VAL A 26 0.48 -2.69 -7.14
CA VAL A 26 1.85 -3.20 -7.30
C VAL A 26 2.45 -2.61 -8.55
N TYR A 27 3.60 -1.97 -8.40
CA TYR A 27 4.39 -1.47 -9.52
C TYR A 27 5.74 -2.19 -9.54
N LYS A 28 6.09 -2.79 -10.68
CA LYS A 28 7.39 -3.42 -10.90
C LYS A 28 8.28 -2.48 -11.71
N TYR A 29 9.59 -2.52 -11.41
CA TYR A 29 10.57 -1.66 -12.07
C TYR A 29 11.98 -2.25 -12.00
N ASN A 30 12.91 -1.61 -12.70
CA ASN A 30 14.34 -1.91 -12.67
C ASN A 30 15.08 -0.86 -11.85
N ALA A 31 15.40 -1.17 -10.59
CA ALA A 31 16.22 -0.27 -9.76
C ALA A 31 17.69 -0.22 -10.22
N PHE A 32 18.16 -1.29 -10.87
CA PHE A 32 19.54 -1.43 -11.36
C PHE A 32 19.53 -1.97 -12.80
N SER A 33 20.27 -1.31 -13.69
CA SER A 33 20.35 -1.63 -15.13
C SER A 33 20.95 -3.01 -15.41
N ASP A 34 21.75 -3.52 -14.49
CA ASP A 34 22.56 -4.73 -14.69
C ASP A 34 21.81 -6.00 -14.27
N MET A 35 20.52 -5.87 -13.96
CA MET A 35 19.61 -6.95 -13.61
C MET A 35 18.71 -7.25 -14.81
N GLY A 36 18.66 -8.51 -15.22
CA GLY A 36 17.71 -8.95 -16.24
C GLY A 36 16.27 -8.91 -15.70
N GLY A 37 15.44 -8.01 -16.24
CA GLY A 37 14.00 -7.91 -15.94
C GLY A 37 13.65 -7.12 -14.68
N GLU A 38 12.36 -6.79 -14.53
CA GLU A 38 11.79 -6.00 -13.41
C GLU A 38 11.76 -6.80 -12.11
N THR A 39 12.90 -6.78 -11.42
CA THR A 39 13.13 -7.50 -10.16
C THR A 39 12.87 -6.65 -8.91
N SER A 40 12.63 -5.35 -9.09
CA SER A 40 12.29 -4.43 -8.01
C SER A 40 10.80 -4.10 -8.05
N PHE A 41 10.24 -3.72 -6.90
CA PHE A 41 8.81 -3.46 -6.79
C PHE A 41 8.47 -2.42 -5.73
N VAL A 42 7.31 -1.77 -5.90
CA VAL A 42 6.61 -1.06 -4.84
C VAL A 42 5.23 -1.69 -4.69
N ILE A 43 4.82 -1.97 -3.46
CA ILE A 43 3.47 -2.37 -3.10
C ILE A 43 2.86 -1.27 -2.24
N ALA A 44 1.73 -0.71 -2.66
CA ALA A 44 0.90 0.15 -1.83
C ALA A 44 -0.21 -0.69 -1.20
N LEU A 45 -0.35 -0.61 0.13
CA LEU A 45 -1.45 -1.18 0.89
C LEU A 45 -2.10 -0.06 1.68
N LEU A 46 -3.33 0.31 1.32
CA LEU A 46 -4.05 1.43 1.92
C LEU A 46 -5.46 1.02 2.37
N ASP A 47 -5.94 1.62 3.45
CA ASP A 47 -7.34 1.59 3.85
C ASP A 47 -8.20 2.54 2.99
N HIS A 48 -9.51 2.55 3.22
CA HIS A 48 -10.44 3.44 2.51
C HIS A 48 -10.08 4.93 2.64
N ASN A 49 -9.49 5.33 3.77
CA ASN A 49 -9.04 6.69 4.07
C ASN A 49 -7.64 7.03 3.53
N ASN A 50 -7.06 6.17 2.70
CA ASN A 50 -5.70 6.32 2.17
C ASN A 50 -4.60 6.31 3.26
N ASN A 51 -4.83 5.66 4.39
CA ASN A 51 -3.78 5.36 5.36
C ASN A 51 -3.21 3.98 5.11
N GLY A 52 -1.92 3.81 5.33
CA GLY A 52 -1.29 2.50 5.23
C GLY A 52 0.20 2.59 5.01
N THR A 53 0.72 1.74 4.11
CA THR A 53 2.16 1.64 3.90
C THR A 53 2.51 1.41 2.43
N LEU A 54 3.66 1.92 2.03
CA LEU A 54 4.36 1.49 0.83
C LEU A 54 5.49 0.55 1.23
N LEU A 55 5.54 -0.63 0.62
CA LEU A 55 6.69 -1.54 0.70
C LEU A 55 7.48 -1.45 -0.59
N ASN A 56 8.73 -1.00 -0.51
CA ASN A 56 9.61 -0.92 -1.67
C ASN A 56 10.73 -1.96 -1.54
N GLY A 57 10.77 -2.89 -2.49
CA GLY A 57 11.82 -3.88 -2.63
C GLY A 57 12.74 -3.50 -3.78
N MET A 58 13.97 -3.09 -3.46
CA MET A 58 15.04 -2.84 -4.43
C MET A 58 15.96 -4.04 -4.50
N SER A 59 15.96 -4.74 -5.64
CA SER A 59 16.77 -5.94 -5.85
C SER A 59 18.04 -5.62 -6.65
N SER A 60 19.19 -5.93 -6.08
CA SER A 60 20.50 -5.95 -6.74
C SER A 60 20.98 -7.41 -6.92
N GLN A 61 22.04 -7.66 -7.70
CA GLN A 61 22.52 -9.03 -7.94
C GLN A 61 22.85 -9.79 -6.66
N ASN A 62 23.30 -9.08 -5.62
CA ASN A 62 23.83 -9.69 -4.40
C ASN A 62 22.85 -9.62 -3.22
N ALA A 63 21.85 -8.74 -3.27
CA ALA A 63 20.93 -8.50 -2.16
C ALA A 63 19.65 -7.78 -2.60
N THR A 64 18.56 -8.06 -1.89
CA THR A 64 17.31 -7.28 -1.97
C THR A 64 17.12 -6.50 -0.69
N TYR A 65 16.94 -5.19 -0.83
CA TYR A 65 16.61 -4.30 0.28
C TYR A 65 15.11 -4.04 0.27
N VAL A 66 14.43 -4.36 1.36
CA VAL A 66 13.00 -4.08 1.52
C VAL A 66 12.83 -3.09 2.66
N TYR A 67 12.07 -2.03 2.41
CA TYR A 67 11.74 -1.03 3.42
C TYR A 67 10.29 -0.57 3.27
N ALA A 68 9.77 -0.01 4.36
CA ALA A 68 8.40 0.46 4.47
C ALA A 68 8.36 1.97 4.69
N LYS A 69 7.40 2.65 4.06
CA LYS A 69 7.09 4.06 4.32
C LYS A 69 5.63 4.21 4.70
N GLU A 70 5.39 4.86 5.83
CA GLU A 70 4.04 5.16 6.30
C GLU A 70 3.36 6.18 5.37
N ILE A 71 2.09 5.92 5.08
CA ILE A 71 1.17 6.81 4.37
C ILE A 71 0.04 7.19 5.32
N ARG A 72 -0.23 8.50 5.41
CA ARG A 72 -1.35 9.07 6.16
C ARG A 72 -2.14 9.98 5.23
N ASN A 73 -3.44 9.73 5.10
CA ASN A 73 -4.35 10.49 4.23
C ASN A 73 -3.78 10.70 2.82
N GLY A 74 -3.17 9.67 2.23
CA GLY A 74 -2.60 9.71 0.89
C GLY A 74 -1.26 10.45 0.75
N ALA A 75 -0.60 10.80 1.86
CA ALA A 75 0.70 11.47 1.85
C ALA A 75 1.73 10.75 2.74
N SER A 76 3.01 10.84 2.37
CA SER A 76 4.12 10.40 3.22
C SER A 76 4.82 11.59 3.88
N LYS A 77 5.30 11.42 5.11
CA LYS A 77 6.14 12.41 5.80
C LYS A 77 7.56 12.47 5.23
N VAL A 78 8.01 11.39 4.59
CA VAL A 78 9.34 11.29 3.99
C VAL A 78 9.24 11.39 2.47
N ALA A 79 10.33 11.77 1.83
CA ALA A 79 10.38 11.85 0.37
C ALA A 79 10.14 10.47 -0.26
N LEU A 80 9.26 10.44 -1.27
CA LEU A 80 8.97 9.27 -2.08
C LEU A 80 9.80 9.30 -3.37
N SER A 81 10.27 8.13 -3.82
CA SER A 81 10.83 7.95 -5.17
C SER A 81 9.73 8.15 -6.23
N ASN A 82 10.11 8.20 -7.50
CA ASN A 82 9.13 8.35 -8.59
C ASN A 82 8.21 7.12 -8.68
N GLU A 83 8.79 5.93 -8.51
CA GLU A 83 8.09 4.65 -8.50
C GLU A 83 7.10 4.57 -7.34
N GLU A 84 7.51 5.04 -6.16
CA GLU A 84 6.64 5.10 -4.98
C GLU A 84 5.49 6.09 -5.14
N LYS A 85 5.76 7.29 -5.69
CA LYS A 85 4.72 8.29 -5.99
C LYS A 85 3.70 7.75 -6.98
N LEU A 86 4.16 7.15 -8.07
CA LEU A 86 3.30 6.58 -9.10
C LEU A 86 2.41 5.47 -8.53
N THR A 87 2.99 4.59 -7.71
CA THR A 87 2.25 3.47 -7.07
C THR A 87 1.20 4.00 -6.10
N LEU A 88 1.57 4.99 -5.29
CA LEU A 88 0.65 5.64 -4.36
C LEU A 88 -0.52 6.32 -5.08
N GLU A 89 -0.23 7.10 -6.12
CA GLU A 89 -1.24 7.80 -6.92
C GLU A 89 -2.24 6.81 -7.55
N LYS A 90 -1.73 5.73 -8.16
CA LYS A 90 -2.58 4.66 -8.70
C LYS A 90 -3.44 3.98 -7.64
N CYS A 91 -2.87 3.72 -6.46
CA CYS A 91 -3.59 3.08 -5.36
C CYS A 91 -4.71 3.97 -4.79
N ILE A 92 -4.46 5.28 -4.65
CA ILE A 92 -5.45 6.26 -4.17
C ILE A 92 -6.64 6.38 -5.12
N ASN A 93 -6.41 6.21 -6.42
CA ASN A 93 -7.42 6.34 -7.47
C ASN A 93 -8.24 5.05 -7.74
N LYS A 94 -8.09 4.01 -6.90
CA LYS A 94 -8.96 2.83 -6.88
C LYS A 94 -10.12 3.02 -5.93
#